data_AF-A0A4D7CWI2-F1
#
_entry.id   AF-A0A4D7CWI2-F1
#
_cell.length_a   1.000
_cell.length_b   1.000
_cell.length_c   1.000
_cell.angle_alpha   90.00
_cell.angle_beta   90.00
_cell.angle_gamma   90.00
#
_symmetry.space_group_name_H-M   'P 1'
#
loop_
_entity.id
_entity.type
_entity.pdbx_description
1 polymer ?
#
loop_
_entity_poly.entity_id
_entity_poly.type
_entity_poly.pdbx_seq_one_letter_code
_entity_poly.pdbx_strand_id
1 'polypeptide(L)'
;MNNYWLEASWWCGSWDCEITFTKNQDETWLLIINEITRANRLVLKKVIETDNQYVLIGEEADYFFTKICDEQLLFQQVAKPGRLGMTQQVILKRMP
;
A
#
# COMPACT_ATOMS: atom_id res chain seq x y z
N MET A 1 -5.83 -9.36 -19.00
CA MET A 1 -5.54 -7.95 -18.68
C MET A 1 -5.02 -7.94 -17.26
N ASN A 2 -3.77 -7.58 -17.04
CA ASN A 2 -3.25 -7.46 -15.67
C ASN A 2 -3.86 -6.20 -15.06
N ASN A 3 -4.68 -6.40 -14.04
CA ASN A 3 -5.43 -5.34 -13.38
C ASN A 3 -4.52 -4.65 -12.36
N TYR A 4 -3.57 -3.83 -12.81
CA TYR A 4 -2.66 -3.06 -11.94
C TYR A 4 -3.36 -1.87 -11.28
N TRP A 5 -4.56 -2.07 -10.73
CA TRP A 5 -5.30 -0.98 -10.08
C TRP A 5 -4.55 -0.40 -8.90
N LEU A 6 -3.64 -1.15 -8.27
CA LEU A 6 -2.84 -0.66 -7.16
C LEU A 6 -1.80 0.39 -7.60
N GLU A 7 -1.28 0.30 -8.82
CA GLU A 7 -0.25 1.20 -9.36
C GLU A 7 -0.83 2.60 -9.64
N ALA A 8 -0.89 3.41 -8.59
CA ALA A 8 -1.39 4.79 -8.61
C ALA A 8 -0.94 5.53 -7.33
N SER A 9 -1.24 6.83 -7.28
CA SER A 9 -1.23 7.61 -6.03
C SER A 9 -2.60 7.58 -5.36
N TRP A 10 -2.57 7.51 -4.04
CA TRP A 10 -3.76 7.39 -3.20
C TRP A 10 -3.67 8.32 -1.99
N TRP A 11 -4.78 8.97 -1.66
CA TRP A 11 -4.91 9.82 -0.48
C TRP A 11 -5.53 9.05 0.70
N CYS A 12 -4.88 9.10 1.86
CA CYS A 12 -5.42 8.59 3.12
C CYS A 12 -5.88 9.75 4.03
N GLY A 13 -7.19 9.98 4.12
CA GLY A 13 -7.72 11.06 4.97
C GLY A 13 -7.50 10.83 6.47
N SER A 14 -7.39 9.58 6.92
CA SER A 14 -7.17 9.25 8.34
C SER A 14 -5.74 9.47 8.80
N TRP A 15 -4.76 9.36 7.89
CA TRP A 15 -3.34 9.54 8.19
C TRP A 15 -2.79 10.87 7.65
N ASP A 16 -3.61 11.59 6.88
CA ASP A 16 -3.23 12.86 6.23
C ASP A 16 -1.96 12.71 5.39
N CYS A 17 -1.94 11.65 4.56
CA CYS A 17 -0.78 11.29 3.75
C CYS A 17 -1.16 10.85 2.33
N GLU A 18 -0.24 11.08 1.40
CA GLU A 18 -0.26 10.47 0.08
C GLU A 18 0.51 9.15 0.11
N ILE A 19 -0.03 8.13 -0.55
CA ILE A 19 0.57 6.81 -0.70
C ILE A 19 0.68 6.49 -2.19
N THR A 20 1.90 6.37 -2.70
CA THR A 20 2.16 6.02 -4.10
C THR A 20 2.70 4.61 -4.20
N PHE A 21 2.11 3.82 -5.11
CA PHE A 21 2.60 2.49 -5.46
C PHE A 21 3.11 2.46 -6.89
N THR A 22 4.31 1.91 -7.07
CA THR A 22 4.90 1.73 -8.40
C THR A 22 5.56 0.37 -8.48
N LYS A 23 5.39 -0.34 -9.60
CA LYS A 23 6.13 -1.58 -9.85
C LYS A 23 7.43 -1.25 -10.59
N ASN A 24 8.56 -1.65 -10.03
CA ASN A 24 9.86 -1.49 -10.68
C ASN A 24 10.04 -2.52 -11.82
N GLN A 25 11.05 -2.28 -12.66
CA GLN A 25 11.41 -3.18 -13.77
C GLN A 25 11.87 -4.57 -13.31
N ASP A 26 12.38 -4.68 -12.08
CA ASP A 26 12.83 -5.93 -11.45
C ASP A 26 11.70 -6.67 -10.71
N GLU A 27 10.44 -6.30 -10.99
CA GLU A 27 9.22 -6.80 -10.36
C GLU A 27 9.08 -6.53 -8.86
N THR A 28 9.99 -5.74 -8.26
CA THR A 28 9.81 -5.25 -6.90
C THR A 28 8.76 -4.14 -6.84
N TRP A 29 8.07 -4.03 -5.72
CA TRP A 29 7.11 -2.95 -5.51
C TRP A 29 7.72 -1.85 -4.67
N LEU A 30 7.53 -0.62 -5.12
CA LEU A 30 7.89 0.57 -4.41
C LEU A 30 6.64 1.16 -3.77
N LEU A 31 6.69 1.31 -2.44
CA LEU A 31 5.70 2.02 -1.66
C LEU A 31 6.33 3.31 -1.13
N ILE A 32 5.73 4.45 -1.48
CA ILE A 32 6.11 5.76 -0.95
C ILE A 32 4.95 6.27 -0.12
N ILE A 33 5.19 6.58 1.15
CA ILE A 33 4.24 7.23 2.05
C ILE A 33 4.77 8.64 2.31
N ASN A 34 4.09 9.63 1.74
CA ASN A 34 4.40 11.05 1.90
C ASN A 34 3.44 11.67 2.92
N GLU A 35 3.94 11.82 4.14
CA GLU A 35 3.33 12.63 5.19
C GLU A 35 3.88 14.06 5.12
N ILE A 36 3.17 15.04 5.69
CA ILE A 36 3.56 16.46 5.69
C ILE A 36 5.02 16.69 6.14
N THR A 37 5.53 15.84 7.04
CA THR A 37 6.84 16.01 7.67
C THR A 37 7.86 14.94 7.26
N ARG A 38 7.44 13.89 6.52
CA ARG A 38 8.28 12.73 6.26
C ARG A 38 7.84 11.98 5.01
N ALA A 39 8.81 11.65 4.16
CA ALA A 39 8.63 10.67 3.10
C ALA A 39 9.29 9.35 3.51
N ASN A 40 8.51 8.28 3.55
CA ASN A 40 9.01 6.92 3.78
C ASN A 40 8.99 6.14 2.46
N ARG A 41 10.14 5.63 2.06
CA ARG A 41 10.31 4.83 0.84
C ARG A 41 10.62 3.38 1.22
N LEU A 42 9.77 2.46 0.76
CA LEU A 42 9.82 1.05 1.11
C LEU A 42 9.89 0.20 -0.17
N VAL A 43 10.87 -0.70 -0.22
CA VAL A 43 10.98 -1.69 -1.30
C VAL A 43 10.41 -3.02 -0.79
N LEU A 44 9.39 -3.50 -1.47
CA LEU A 44 8.60 -4.66 -1.08
C LEU A 44 8.96 -5.84 -2.00
N LYS A 45 9.29 -6.98 -1.37
CA LYS A 45 9.97 -8.11 -2.02
C LYS A 45 9.02 -9.14 -2.60
N LYS A 46 7.78 -9.17 -2.14
CA LYS A 46 6.80 -10.17 -2.56
C LYS A 46 5.41 -9.57 -2.60
N VAL A 47 4.66 -9.95 -3.63
CA VAL A 47 3.25 -9.65 -3.78
C VAL A 47 2.49 -10.95 -3.89
N ILE A 48 1.44 -11.07 -3.08
CA ILE A 48 0.41 -12.09 -3.27
C ILE A 48 -0.79 -11.34 -3.84
N GLU A 49 -1.14 -11.68 -5.08
CA GLU A 49 -2.24 -11.07 -5.82
C GLU A 49 -3.39 -12.06 -5.92
N THR A 50 -4.58 -11.58 -5.62
CA THR A 50 -5.86 -12.22 -5.94
C THR A 50 -6.73 -11.22 -6.69
N ASP A 51 -7.89 -11.63 -7.20
CA ASP A 51 -8.76 -10.81 -8.04
C ASP A 51 -9.09 -9.42 -7.46
N ASN A 52 -9.14 -9.29 -6.13
CA ASN A 52 -9.48 -8.05 -5.43
C ASN A 52 -8.50 -7.67 -4.31
N GLN A 53 -7.40 -8.40 -4.11
CA GLN A 53 -6.49 -8.14 -3.00
C GLN A 53 -5.03 -8.19 -3.41
N TYR A 54 -4.25 -7.24 -2.89
CA TYR A 54 -2.80 -7.32 -2.85
C TYR A 54 -2.32 -7.44 -1.41
N VAL A 55 -1.38 -8.36 -1.17
CA VAL A 55 -0.59 -8.41 0.06
C VAL A 55 0.86 -8.17 -0.32
N LEU A 56 1.41 -7.03 0.12
CA LEU A 56 2.79 -6.65 -0.12
C LEU A 56 3.62 -6.95 1.14
N ILE A 57 4.67 -7.75 0.98
CA ILE A 57 5.51 -8.20 2.08
C ILE A 57 6.72 -7.27 2.22
N GLY A 58 6.74 -6.51 3.32
CA GLY A 58 7.86 -5.65 3.69
C GLY A 58 8.82 -6.35 4.65
N GLU A 59 9.90 -5.65 5.02
CA GLU A 59 10.87 -6.17 5.98
C GLU A 59 10.33 -6.13 7.41
N GLU A 60 9.69 -5.02 7.81
CA GLU A 60 9.21 -4.82 9.18
C GLU A 60 7.69 -5.03 9.34
N ALA A 61 6.94 -4.91 8.25
CA ALA A 61 5.48 -5.01 8.24
C ALA A 61 5.00 -5.58 6.89
N ASP A 62 3.80 -6.16 6.93
CA ASP A 62 3.04 -6.56 5.75
C ASP A 62 1.91 -5.56 5.50
N TYR A 63 1.62 -5.31 4.23
CA TYR A 63 0.68 -4.29 3.78
C TYR A 63 -0.44 -4.94 2.97
N PHE A 64 -1.68 -4.77 3.42
CA PHE A 64 -2.86 -5.41 2.85
C PHE A 64 -3.71 -4.36 2.14
N PHE A 65 -4.08 -4.63 0.89
CA PHE A 65 -4.90 -3.77 0.06
C PHE A 65 -6.04 -4.57 -0.52
N THR A 66 -7.28 -4.11 -0.32
CA THR A 66 -8.46 -4.72 -0.94
C THR A 66 -9.15 -3.68 -1.82
N LYS A 67 -9.35 -4.02 -3.09
CA LYS A 67 -10.10 -3.17 -4.02
C LYS A 67 -11.56 -3.12 -3.62
N ILE A 68 -12.07 -1.92 -3.39
CA ILE A 68 -13.50 -1.67 -3.20
C ILE A 68 -14.10 -1.28 -4.56
N CYS A 69 -13.49 -0.30 -5.22
CA CYS A 69 -13.82 0.13 -6.58
C CYS A 69 -12.57 0.74 -7.24
N ASP A 70 -12.69 1.30 -8.44
CA ASP A 70 -11.56 1.91 -9.16
C ASP A 70 -11.01 3.18 -8.49
N GLU A 71 -11.77 3.77 -7.58
CA GLU A 71 -11.45 5.01 -6.88
C GLU A 71 -11.13 4.81 -5.39
N GLN A 72 -11.34 3.60 -4.84
CA GLN A 72 -11.18 3.35 -3.41
C GLN A 72 -10.57 1.99 -3.09
N LEU A 73 -9.64 2.01 -2.14
CA LEU A 73 -9.03 0.82 -1.54
C LEU A 73 -9.24 0.79 -0.04
N LEU A 74 -9.41 -0.41 0.51
CA LEU A 74 -9.19 -0.67 1.93
C LEU A 74 -7.72 -0.99 2.15
N PHE A 75 -7.09 -0.35 3.13
CA PHE A 75 -5.68 -0.53 3.44
C PHE A 75 -5.46 -0.86 4.91
N GLN A 76 -4.51 -1.75 5.18
CA GLN A 76 -4.02 -2.06 6.51
C GLN A 76 -2.51 -2.36 6.51
N GLN A 77 -1.82 -1.93 7.56
CA GLN A 77 -0.44 -2.31 7.84
C GLN A 77 -0.39 -3.16 9.10
N VAL A 78 0.31 -4.29 9.04
CA VAL A 78 0.47 -5.21 10.16
C VAL A 78 1.96 -5.44 10.39
N ALA A 79 2.48 -5.05 11.56
CA ALA A 79 3.87 -5.31 11.90
C ALA A 79 4.14 -6.81 12.03
N LYS A 80 5.34 -7.24 11.64
CA LYS A 80 5.76 -8.64 11.77
C LYS A 80 5.99 -9.04 13.23
N PRO A 81 5.94 -10.35 13.56
CA PRO A 81 6.25 -10.81 14.91
C PRO A 81 7.58 -10.26 15.43
N GLY A 82 7.58 -9.74 16.66
CA GLY A 82 8.74 -9.07 17.26
C GLY A 82 8.86 -7.57 16.94
N ARG A 83 7.96 -7.02 16.12
CA ARG A 83 7.76 -5.58 15.91
C ARG A 83 6.42 -5.14 16.50
N LEU A 84 6.28 -3.86 16.83
CA LEU A 84 5.07 -3.32 17.45
C LEU A 84 4.16 -2.67 16.40
N GLY A 85 2.86 -2.97 16.51
CA GLY A 85 1.80 -2.18 15.89
C GLY A 85 1.02 -2.93 14.80
N MET A 86 -0.29 -2.72 14.81
CA MET A 86 -1.15 -2.97 13.66
C MET A 86 -1.99 -1.72 13.50
N THR A 87 -2.11 -1.23 12.28
CA THR A 87 -2.96 -0.08 12.03
C THR A 87 -4.42 -0.53 11.91
N GLN A 88 -5.32 0.39 12.24
CA GLN A 88 -6.72 0.23 11.86
C GLN A 88 -6.82 0.23 10.33
N GLN A 89 -7.84 -0.45 9.81
CA GLN A 89 -8.12 -0.39 8.39
C GLN A 89 -8.59 1.01 8.01
N VAL A 90 -8.04 1.54 6.92
CA VAL A 90 -8.34 2.89 6.42
C VAL A 90 -8.74 2.84 4.96
N ILE A 91 -9.53 3.82 4.52
CA ILE A 91 -9.91 3.97 3.12
C ILE A 91 -8.93 4.91 2.44
N LEU A 92 -8.32 4.42 1.36
CA LEU A 92 -7.53 5.21 0.44
C LEU A 92 -8.40 5.63 -0.74
N LYS A 93 -8.31 6.90 -1.14
CA LYS A 93 -9.01 7.45 -2.31
C LYS A 93 -8.03 7.72 -3.43
N ARG A 94 -8.36 7.33 -4.65
CA ARG A 94 -7.47 7.51 -5.80
C ARG A 94 -7.24 9.00 -6.05
N MET A 95 -5.98 9.36 -6.30
CA MET A 95 -5.63 10.70 -6.74
C MET A 95 -5.72 10.80 -8.26
N PRO A 96 -6.09 11.97 -8.79
CA PRO A 96 -6.17 12.22 -10.23
C PRO A 96 -4.81 12.16 -10.93
#